data_AF-A0A8J1KSQ0-F1
#
_entry.id   AF-A0A8J1KSQ0-F1
#
_cell.length_a   1.000
_cell.length_b   1.000
_cell.length_c   1.000
_cell.angle_alpha   90.00
_cell.angle_beta   90.00
_cell.angle_gamma   90.00
#
_symmetry.space_group_name_H-M   'P 1'
#
loop_
_entity.id
_entity.type
_entity.pdbx_description
1 polymer ?
#
loop_
_entity_poly.entity_id
_entity_poly.type
_entity_poly.pdbx_seq_one_letter_code
_entity_poly.pdbx_strand_id
1 'polypeptide(L)'
;MKQELLRDIQKEMRIAAGAEKLYRVTKDRQTKAQVKKLRTSSEKKVKALYSALLKLNEDIAQREAENAPDAVPENTSDTGVNIQAREITAPEVQVISEPASDTSQHQHHESSEEPVPETEQPPEEPSDR
;
A
#
# COMPACT_ATOMS: atom_id res chain seq x y z
N MET A 1 -6.61 -7.11 -13.21
CA MET A 1 -5.18 -7.40 -13.43
C MET A 1 -4.23 -6.53 -12.62
N LYS A 2 -4.16 -5.20 -12.81
CA LYS A 2 -3.22 -4.34 -12.03
C LYS A 2 -3.41 -4.44 -10.51
N GLN A 3 -4.66 -4.32 -10.05
CA GLN A 3 -5.00 -4.46 -8.62
C GLN A 3 -4.69 -5.84 -8.05
N GLU A 4 -4.80 -6.88 -8.87
CA GLU A 4 -4.47 -8.25 -8.48
C GLU A 4 -2.97 -8.43 -8.28
N LEU A 5 -2.15 -7.95 -9.23
CA LEU A 5 -0.69 -7.92 -9.10
C LEU A 5 -0.25 -7.17 -7.84
N LEU A 6 -0.86 -6.02 -7.54
CA LEU A 6 -0.56 -5.26 -6.32
C LEU A 6 -0.90 -6.05 -5.05
N ARG A 7 -2.05 -6.72 -5.01
CA ARG A 7 -2.43 -7.58 -3.87
C ARG A 7 -1.46 -8.74 -3.70
N ASP A 8 -1.05 -9.38 -4.79
CA ASP A 8 -0.10 -10.50 -4.75
C ASP A 8 1.29 -10.07 -4.31
N ILE A 9 1.77 -8.90 -4.76
CA ILE A 9 3.04 -8.32 -4.29
C ILE A 9 2.98 -8.12 -2.78
N GLN A 10 1.92 -7.48 -2.26
CA GLN A 10 1.77 -7.25 -0.83
C GLN A 10 1.72 -8.57 -0.05
N LYS A 11 1.01 -9.58 -0.56
CA LYS A 11 0.94 -10.90 0.06
C LYS A 11 2.31 -11.55 0.14
N GLU A 12 3.06 -11.61 -0.96
CA GLU A 12 4.40 -12.23 -0.97
C GLU A 12 5.41 -11.45 -0.13
N MET A 13 5.32 -10.12 -0.07
CA MET A 13 6.13 -9.30 0.84
C MET A 13 5.86 -9.64 2.31
N ARG A 14 4.58 -9.80 2.70
CA ARG A 14 4.22 -10.21 4.07
C ARG A 14 4.73 -11.61 4.37
N ILE A 15 4.62 -12.55 3.42
CA ILE A 15 5.16 -13.91 3.58
C ILE A 15 6.67 -13.87 3.76
N ALA A 16 7.41 -13.14 2.93
CA ALA A 16 8.86 -13.02 3.04
C ALA A 16 9.29 -12.41 4.39
N ALA A 17 8.63 -11.33 4.82
CA ALA A 17 8.88 -10.71 6.12
C ALA A 17 8.55 -11.65 7.29
N GLY A 18 7.44 -12.38 7.21
CA GLY A 18 7.05 -13.39 8.20
C GLY A 18 8.06 -14.55 8.26
N ALA A 19 8.49 -15.06 7.12
CA ALA A 19 9.51 -16.10 7.02
C ALA A 19 10.86 -15.64 7.59
N GLU A 20 11.25 -14.38 7.37
CA GLU A 20 12.46 -13.81 7.98
C GLU A 20 12.38 -13.78 9.51
N LYS A 21 11.24 -13.34 10.07
CA LYS A 21 11.03 -13.35 11.53
C LYS A 21 11.10 -14.77 12.08
N LEU A 22 10.42 -15.71 11.42
CA LEU A 22 10.42 -17.12 11.81
C LEU A 22 11.84 -17.73 11.74
N TYR A 23 12.60 -17.44 10.68
CA TYR A 23 13.96 -17.94 10.49
C TYR A 23 14.91 -17.57 11.64
N ARG A 24 14.74 -16.37 12.22
CA ARG A 24 15.54 -15.89 13.36
C ARG A 24 15.28 -16.67 14.64
N VAL A 25 14.02 -17.04 14.88
CA VAL A 25 13.61 -17.74 16.10
C VAL A 25 13.72 -19.26 16.00
N THR A 26 13.64 -19.84 14.79
CA THR A 26 13.76 -21.28 14.58
C THR A 26 15.16 -21.81 14.92
N LYS A 27 15.21 -22.83 15.78
CA LYS A 27 16.44 -23.53 16.17
C LYS A 27 16.65 -24.83 15.40
N ASP A 28 15.57 -25.57 15.14
CA ASP A 28 15.65 -26.81 14.37
C ASP A 28 16.24 -26.58 12.97
N ARG A 29 17.23 -27.39 12.59
CA ARG A 29 17.98 -27.20 11.36
C ARG A 29 17.12 -27.46 10.12
N GLN A 30 16.24 -28.45 10.15
CA GLN A 30 15.42 -28.82 9.00
C GLN A 30 14.35 -27.75 8.75
N THR A 31 13.60 -27.37 9.78
CA THR A 31 12.61 -26.29 9.73
C THR A 31 13.28 -24.98 9.30
N LYS A 32 14.45 -24.65 9.86
CA LYS A 32 15.18 -23.42 9.49
C LYS A 32 15.55 -23.39 8.01
N ALA A 33 15.94 -24.53 7.44
CA ALA A 33 16.21 -24.64 6.00
C ALA A 33 14.93 -24.47 5.15
N GLN A 34 13.81 -25.04 5.59
CA GLN A 34 12.52 -24.87 4.92
C GLN A 34 12.05 -23.41 4.94
N VAL A 35 12.14 -22.74 6.09
CA VAL A 35 11.77 -21.32 6.22
C VAL A 35 12.66 -20.44 5.34
N LYS A 36 13.97 -20.73 5.26
CA LYS A 36 14.88 -20.03 4.33
C LYS A 36 14.45 -20.21 2.87
N LYS A 37 14.05 -21.43 2.47
CA LYS A 37 13.54 -21.70 1.11
C LYS A 37 12.28 -20.89 0.85
N LEU A 38 11.31 -20.89 1.78
CA LEU A 38 10.08 -20.10 1.69
C LEU A 38 10.36 -18.60 1.50
N ARG A 39 11.22 -18.03 2.35
CA ARG A 39 11.66 -16.62 2.24
C ARG A 39 12.21 -16.32 0.84
N THR A 40 13.15 -17.16 0.39
CA THR A 40 13.82 -16.99 -0.90
C THR A 40 12.85 -17.14 -2.08
N SER A 41 11.90 -18.07 -2.02
CA SER A 41 10.89 -18.22 -3.07
C SER A 41 9.94 -17.04 -3.15
N SER A 42 9.48 -16.52 -2.00
CA SER A 42 8.61 -15.33 -1.97
C SER A 42 9.34 -14.08 -2.47
N GLU A 43 10.62 -13.87 -2.09
CA GLU A 43 11.43 -12.78 -2.63
C GLU A 43 11.57 -12.85 -4.17
N LYS A 44 11.81 -14.05 -4.73
CA LYS A 44 11.85 -14.25 -6.18
C LYS A 44 10.51 -13.93 -6.83
N LYS A 45 9.41 -14.36 -6.20
CA LYS A 45 8.06 -14.11 -6.71
C LYS A 45 7.69 -12.63 -6.68
N VAL A 46 8.08 -11.89 -5.63
CA VAL A 46 7.94 -10.42 -5.58
C VAL A 46 8.62 -9.76 -6.76
N LYS A 47 9.87 -10.15 -7.07
CA LYS A 47 10.60 -9.60 -8.24
C LYS A 47 9.87 -9.87 -9.55
N ALA A 48 9.42 -11.11 -9.77
CA ALA A 48 8.67 -11.47 -10.97
C ALA A 48 7.36 -10.69 -11.10
N LEU A 49 6.62 -10.51 -9.99
CA LEU A 49 5.39 -9.74 -9.96
C LEU A 49 5.61 -8.25 -10.26
N TYR A 50 6.70 -7.66 -9.75
CA TYR A 50 7.07 -6.29 -10.11
C TYR A 50 7.39 -6.14 -11.59
N SER A 51 8.14 -7.08 -12.18
CA SER A 51 8.39 -7.08 -13.63
C SER A 51 7.10 -7.20 -14.44
N ALA A 52 6.16 -8.05 -14.01
CA ALA A 52 4.86 -8.18 -14.66
C ALA A 52 4.02 -6.89 -14.54
N LEU A 53 4.05 -6.23 -13.38
CA LEU A 53 3.37 -4.96 -13.15
C LEU A 53 3.95 -3.83 -14.00
N LEU A 54 5.28 -3.78 -14.14
CA LEU A 54 5.96 -2.80 -14.99
C LEU A 54 5.49 -2.96 -16.44
N LYS A 55 5.58 -4.18 -16.98
CA LYS A 55 5.13 -4.48 -18.35
C LYS A 55 3.65 -4.12 -18.57
N LEU A 56 2.78 -4.45 -17.62
CA LEU A 56 1.36 -4.10 -17.73
C LEU A 56 1.14 -2.58 -17.77
N ASN A 57 1.92 -1.81 -17.01
CA ASN A 57 1.81 -0.34 -17.04
C ASN A 57 2.31 0.23 -18.38
N GLU A 58 3.37 -0.33 -18.95
CA GLU A 58 3.87 0.04 -20.28
C GLU A 58 2.81 -0.24 -21.35
N ASP A 59 2.20 -1.43 -21.34
CA ASP A 59 1.14 -1.81 -22.28
C ASP A 59 -0.09 -0.89 -22.17
N ILE A 60 -0.46 -0.47 -20.95
CA ILE A 60 -1.55 0.48 -20.72
C ILE A 60 -1.19 1.85 -21.29
N ALA A 61 -0.01 2.37 -20.95
CA ALA A 61 0.44 3.69 -21.42
C ALA A 61 0.55 3.75 -22.95
N GLN A 62 1.02 2.67 -23.59
CA GLN A 62 1.08 2.59 -25.04
C GLN A 62 -0.32 2.66 -25.67
N ARG A 63 -1.28 1.90 -25.14
CA ARG A 63 -2.68 1.95 -25.62
C ARG A 63 -3.31 3.31 -25.40
N GLU A 64 -3.05 3.95 -24.26
CA GLU A 64 -3.53 5.30 -23.98
C GLU A 64 -2.97 6.33 -24.96
N ALA A 65 -1.68 6.21 -25.33
CA ALA A 65 -1.06 7.05 -26.35
C ALA A 65 -1.63 6.79 -27.76
N GLU A 66 -1.88 5.53 -28.12
CA GLU A 66 -2.48 5.15 -29.42
C GLU A 66 -3.94 5.59 -29.55
N ASN A 67 -4.69 5.68 -28.44
CA ASN A 67 -6.09 6.10 -28.41
C ASN A 67 -6.26 7.59 -28.06
N ALA A 68 -5.16 8.33 -27.85
CA ALA A 68 -5.23 9.77 -27.73
C ALA A 68 -5.72 10.33 -29.08
N PRO A 69 -6.82 11.13 -29.11
CA PRO A 69 -7.24 11.75 -30.35
C PRO A 69 -6.07 12.56 -30.88
N ASP A 70 -5.72 12.35 -32.15
CA ASP A 70 -4.81 13.22 -32.88
C ASP A 70 -5.33 14.63 -32.63
N ALA A 71 -4.58 15.42 -31.87
CA ALA A 71 -4.86 16.83 -31.75
C ALA A 71 -4.68 17.38 -33.15
N VAL A 72 -5.79 17.43 -33.91
CA VAL A 72 -5.85 18.03 -35.23
C VAL A 72 -5.17 19.39 -35.05
N PRO A 73 -4.01 19.64 -35.68
CA PRO A 73 -3.51 20.99 -35.70
C PRO A 73 -4.63 21.78 -36.39
N GLU A 74 -5.27 22.68 -35.64
CA GLU A 74 -6.10 23.70 -36.25
C GLU A 74 -5.14 24.53 -37.11
N ASN A 75 -5.05 24.15 -38.38
CA ASN A 75 -4.45 24.94 -39.44
C ASN A 75 -5.34 26.17 -39.60
N THR A 76 -5.23 27.12 -38.69
CA THR A 76 -5.77 28.46 -38.89
C THR A 76 -4.87 29.13 -39.92
N SER A 77 -5.24 28.95 -41.17
CA SER A 77 -4.79 29.79 -42.27
C SER A 77 -5.12 31.24 -41.91
N ASP A 78 -4.07 31.97 -41.56
CA ASP A 78 -3.82 33.39 -41.80
C ASP A 78 -5.03 34.21 -42.31
N THR A 79 -5.75 34.84 -41.38
CA THR A 79 -6.36 36.15 -41.64
C THR A 79 -6.23 36.93 -40.34
N GLY A 80 -5.18 37.76 -40.31
CA GLY A 80 -4.65 38.35 -39.09
C GLY A 80 -5.66 39.15 -38.27
N VAL A 81 -5.63 38.94 -36.96
CA VAL A 81 -6.00 39.93 -35.95
C VAL A 81 -5.16 39.66 -34.68
N ASN A 82 -4.28 40.61 -34.38
CA ASN A 82 -3.87 41.08 -33.06
C ASN A 82 -3.50 40.02 -31.99
N ILE A 83 -2.19 39.82 -31.80
CA ILE A 83 -1.65 39.14 -30.62
C ILE A 83 -1.89 40.01 -29.38
N GLN A 84 -2.97 39.74 -28.63
CA GLN A 84 -3.03 40.14 -27.23
C GLN A 84 -2.31 39.06 -26.40
N ALA A 85 -1.27 39.50 -25.69
CA ALA A 85 -0.54 38.68 -24.74
C ALA A 85 -1.53 38.13 -23.71
N ARG A 86 -1.74 36.81 -23.74
CA ARG A 86 -2.50 36.12 -22.70
C ARG A 86 -1.60 36.08 -21.47
N GLU A 87 -1.88 36.94 -20.49
CA GLU A 87 -1.33 36.82 -19.14
C GLU A 87 -1.64 35.40 -18.64
N ILE A 88 -0.57 34.62 -18.46
CA ILE A 88 -0.56 33.38 -17.69
C ILE A 88 -0.90 33.73 -16.24
N THR A 89 -2.20 33.81 -15.94
CA THR A 89 -2.66 33.79 -14.56
C THR A 89 -2.39 32.39 -14.03
N ALA A 90 -1.36 32.27 -13.20
CA ALA A 90 -1.07 31.05 -12.47
C ALA A 90 -2.33 30.57 -11.72
N PRO A 91 -2.59 29.25 -11.62
CA PRO A 91 -3.68 28.79 -10.77
C PRO A 91 -3.39 29.23 -9.33
N GLU A 92 -4.26 30.09 -8.78
CA GLU A 92 -4.27 30.47 -7.38
C GLU A 92 -4.28 29.19 -6.52
N VAL A 93 -3.17 28.95 -5.82
CA VAL A 93 -3.12 27.99 -4.73
C VAL A 93 -4.10 28.50 -3.68
N GLN A 94 -5.26 27.87 -3.56
CA GLN A 94 -6.17 28.11 -2.44
C GLN A 94 -5.47 27.65 -1.17
N VAL A 95 -4.83 28.58 -0.48
CA VAL A 95 -4.30 28.41 0.88
C VAL A 95 -5.52 28.32 1.80
N ILE A 96 -5.95 27.08 2.06
CA ILE A 96 -6.91 26.79 3.11
C ILE A 96 -6.23 27.20 4.42
N SER A 97 -6.69 28.32 4.97
CA SER A 97 -6.20 28.83 6.24
C SER A 97 -6.77 27.97 7.36
N GLU A 98 -5.90 27.32 8.15
CA GLU A 98 -6.31 26.64 9.39
C GLU A 98 -6.90 27.68 10.36
N PRO A 99 -8.12 27.48 10.90
CA PRO A 99 -8.53 28.25 12.05
C PRO A 99 -7.77 27.72 13.29
N ALA A 100 -6.98 28.59 13.90
CA ALA A 100 -6.48 28.39 15.24
C ALA A 100 -7.67 28.34 16.22
N SER A 101 -8.04 27.13 16.64
CA SER A 101 -8.92 26.95 17.80
C SER A 101 -8.04 26.66 19.00
N ASP A 102 -7.77 27.73 19.75
CA ASP A 102 -7.17 27.69 21.06
C ASP A 102 -8.24 27.35 22.12
N THR A 103 -7.84 26.53 23.09
CA THR A 103 -8.47 26.24 24.38
C THR A 103 -9.89 25.63 24.46
N SER A 104 -9.95 24.42 25.01
CA SER A 104 -10.72 24.21 26.25
C SER A 104 -10.20 22.99 27.02
N GLN A 105 -9.67 23.24 28.21
CA GLN A 105 -9.41 22.21 29.21
C GLN A 105 -10.74 21.56 29.62
N HIS A 106 -10.81 20.23 29.60
CA HIS A 106 -11.57 19.51 30.63
C HIS A 106 -10.75 18.34 31.16
N GLN A 107 -10.64 18.40 32.47
CA GLN A 107 -9.94 17.51 33.37
C GLN A 107 -10.66 16.16 33.52
N HIS A 108 -9.84 15.15 33.80
CA HIS A 108 -10.10 13.94 34.59
C HIS A 108 -11.31 13.06 34.25
N HIS A 109 -11.03 11.86 33.76
CA HIS A 109 -11.30 10.65 34.55
C HIS A 109 -10.37 9.51 34.10
N GLU A 110 -9.40 9.19 34.95
CA GLU A 110 -8.82 7.85 35.00
C GLU A 110 -9.96 6.89 35.33
N SER A 111 -10.20 5.92 34.44
CA SER A 111 -10.96 4.72 34.79
C SER A 111 -10.10 3.53 34.41
N SER A 112 -9.19 3.22 35.34
CA SER A 112 -8.47 1.96 35.41
C SER A 112 -9.48 0.89 35.80
N GLU A 113 -9.92 0.08 34.83
CA GLU A 113 -10.59 -1.18 35.14
C GLU A 113 -9.90 -2.28 34.33
N GLU A 114 -8.89 -2.87 34.94
CA GLU A 114 -8.39 -4.19 34.57
C GLU A 114 -9.47 -5.23 34.89
N PRO A 115 -9.99 -5.98 33.91
CA PRO A 115 -10.68 -7.22 34.23
C PRO A 115 -9.63 -8.30 34.50
N VAL A 116 -9.68 -8.77 35.74
CA VAL A 116 -8.99 -9.91 36.36
C VAL A 116 -8.88 -11.10 35.38
N PRO A 117 -7.74 -11.81 35.33
CA PRO A 117 -7.62 -13.04 34.54
C PRO A 117 -8.63 -14.08 35.04
N GLU A 118 -9.47 -14.58 34.14
CA GLU A 118 -10.27 -15.78 34.41
C GLU A 118 -9.32 -16.92 34.77
N THR A 119 -9.36 -17.29 36.05
CA THR A 119 -8.67 -18.42 36.65
C THR A 119 -8.84 -19.69 35.83
N GLU A 120 -7.71 -20.35 35.55
CA GLU A 120 -7.63 -21.76 35.16
C GLU A 120 -8.58 -22.59 36.02
N GLN A 121 -9.63 -23.16 35.42
CA GLN A 121 -10.26 -24.34 36.00
C GLN A 121 -9.27 -25.51 35.89
N PRO A 122 -8.94 -26.19 37.00
CA PRO A 122 -8.13 -27.40 36.94
C PRO A 122 -8.89 -28.53 36.23
N PRO A 123 -8.18 -29.49 35.63
CA PRO A 123 -8.78 -30.60 34.89
C PRO A 123 -9.52 -31.53 35.84
N GLU A 124 -10.81 -31.78 35.60
CA GLU A 124 -11.52 -32.92 36.20
C GLU A 124 -11.32 -34.16 35.32
N GLU A 125 -10.33 -34.97 35.68
CA GLU A 125 -10.38 -36.44 35.59
C GLU A 125 -9.82 -36.97 36.93
N PRO A 126 -10.14 -38.20 37.41
CA PRO A 126 -10.87 -39.29 36.76
C PRO A 126 -12.00 -39.88 37.64
N SER A 127 -12.85 -40.74 37.08
CA SER A 127 -13.48 -41.79 37.89
C SER A 127 -13.68 -43.05 37.06
N ASP A 128 -12.74 -43.98 37.20
CA ASP A 128 -12.91 -45.38 36.86
C ASP A 128 -14.13 -45.97 37.57
N ARG A 129 -15.09 -46.50 36.81
CA ARG A 129 -15.71 -47.83 37.02
C ARG A 129 -16.73 -48.18 35.94
#